data_AF-A0A3A5HD07-F1
#
_entry.id   AF-A0A3A5HD07-F1
#
_cell.length_a   1.000
_cell.length_b   1.000
_cell.length_c   1.000
_cell.angle_alpha   90.00
_cell.angle_beta   90.00
_cell.angle_gamma   90.00
#
_symmetry.space_group_name_H-M   'P 1'
#
loop_
_entity.id
_entity.type
_entity.pdbx_description
1 polymer ?
#
loop_
_entity_poly.entity_id
_entity_poly.type
_entity_poly.pdbx_seq_one_letter_code
_entity_poly.pdbx_strand_id
1 'polypeptide(L)' 'MFGNDYDRRGNDSPINVGDEFDVKIEDLGRDGDGIAKIEGFVVFVSGAGVGDEVKIKVNAVRQKFAFAEIIE' A
#
# COMPACT_ATOMS: atom_id res chain seq x y z
N MET A 1 32.38 -0.65 -23.72
CA MET A 1 31.14 -1.29 -23.23
C MET A 1 30.87 -0.69 -21.86
N PHE A 2 30.11 0.39 -21.80
CA PHE A 2 29.75 1.01 -20.52
C PHE A 2 28.49 0.32 -20.02
N GLY A 3 28.60 -0.37 -18.90
CA GLY A 3 27.46 -0.98 -18.21
C GLY A 3 26.44 0.09 -17.88
N ASN A 4 25.18 -0.22 -18.17
CA ASN A 4 24.02 0.58 -17.82
C ASN A 4 23.86 0.58 -16.28
N ASP A 5 24.57 1.46 -15.60
CA ASP A 5 24.49 1.65 -14.15
C ASP A 5 23.66 2.89 -13.78
N TYR A 6 22.49 3.07 -14.41
CA TYR A 6 21.53 4.10 -14.02
C TYR A 6 20.07 3.63 -13.89
N ASP A 7 19.77 2.34 -14.08
CA ASP A 7 18.44 1.76 -13.82
C ASP A 7 18.21 1.34 -12.35
N ARG A 8 19.12 1.67 -11.41
CA ARG A 8 18.98 1.33 -9.97
C ARG A 8 18.51 2.48 -9.07
N ARG A 9 17.68 3.38 -9.57
CA ARG A 9 16.94 4.35 -8.72
C ARG A 9 15.42 4.24 -8.88
N GLY A 10 14.92 3.12 -9.36
CA GLY A 10 13.50 2.82 -9.36
C GLY A 10 13.10 2.25 -8.00
N ASN A 11 12.89 3.14 -7.03
CA ASN A 11 11.89 2.98 -5.97
C ASN A 11 11.56 1.52 -5.57
N ASP A 12 12.40 0.90 -4.73
CA ASP A 12 12.09 -0.37 -4.05
C ASP A 12 11.03 -0.11 -2.97
N SER A 13 9.83 0.25 -3.41
CA SER A 13 8.66 0.20 -2.55
C SER A 13 8.22 -1.27 -2.52
N PRO A 14 7.98 -1.87 -1.35
CA PRO A 14 7.60 -3.28 -1.24
C PRO A 14 6.25 -3.61 -1.90
N ILE A 15 5.56 -2.60 -2.42
CA ILE A 15 4.25 -2.70 -3.05
C ILE A 15 4.24 -1.91 -4.38
N ASN A 16 3.57 -2.47 -5.39
CA ASN A 16 3.36 -1.82 -6.67
C ASN A 16 1.90 -1.42 -6.87
N VAL A 17 1.68 -0.50 -7.81
CA VAL A 17 0.32 -0.17 -8.25
C VAL A 17 -0.26 -1.35 -9.04
N GLY A 18 -1.46 -1.77 -8.67
CA GLY A 18 -2.19 -2.90 -9.23
C GLY A 18 -2.08 -4.17 -8.39
N ASP A 19 -1.15 -4.22 -7.44
CA ASP A 19 -0.98 -5.38 -6.56
C ASP A 19 -2.16 -5.50 -5.59
N GLU A 20 -2.50 -6.75 -5.29
CA GLU A 20 -3.59 -7.12 -4.39
C GLU A 20 -3.00 -7.76 -3.14
N PHE A 21 -3.41 -7.28 -1.97
CA PHE A 21 -2.93 -7.78 -0.69
C PHE A 21 -4.11 -8.01 0.25
N ASP A 22 -4.07 -9.13 0.95
CA ASP A 22 -4.95 -9.38 2.08
C ASP A 22 -4.32 -8.71 3.31
N VAL A 23 -4.98 -7.67 3.81
CA VAL A 23 -4.49 -6.90 4.95
C VAL A 23 -5.53 -6.83 6.04
N LYS A 24 -5.03 -6.77 7.27
CA LYS A 24 -5.84 -6.44 8.42
C LYS A 24 -5.70 -4.97 8.73
N ILE A 25 -6.83 -4.30 8.90
CA ILE A 25 -6.85 -2.92 9.35
C ILE A 25 -6.56 -2.90 10.85
N GLU A 26 -5.43 -2.30 11.21
CA GLU A 26 -5.00 -2.22 12.60
C GLU A 26 -5.51 -0.93 13.27
N ASP A 27 -5.72 0.13 12.49
CA ASP A 27 -6.13 1.45 13.00
C ASP A 27 -7.07 2.19 12.04
N LEU A 28 -7.82 3.16 12.55
CA LEU A 28 -8.70 4.03 11.77
C LEU A 28 -8.15 5.46 11.80
N GLY A 29 -7.94 6.03 10.63
CA GLY A 29 -7.70 7.46 10.49
C GLY A 29 -8.89 8.30 10.98
N ARG A 30 -8.63 9.57 11.29
CA ARG A 30 -9.67 10.52 11.73
C ARG A 30 -10.75 10.77 10.68
N ASP A 31 -10.41 10.61 9.41
CA ASP A 31 -11.31 10.76 8.27
C ASP A 31 -12.15 9.50 7.98
N GLY A 32 -11.91 8.41 8.74
CA GLY A 32 -12.58 7.13 8.56
C GLY A 32 -11.87 6.18 7.60
N ASP A 33 -10.65 6.49 7.18
CA ASP A 33 -9.82 5.60 6.37
C ASP A 33 -9.15 4.53 7.22
N GLY A 34 -9.19 3.27 6.77
CA GLY A 34 -8.48 2.18 7.43
C GLY A 34 -6.98 2.30 7.19
N ILE A 35 -6.19 2.08 8.24
CA ILE A 35 -4.73 2.06 8.19
C ILE A 35 -4.26 0.61 8.27
N ALA A 36 -3.70 0.14 7.15
CA ALA A 36 -3.02 -1.14 7.05
C ALA A 36 -1.49 -0.95 7.02
N LYS A 37 -0.76 -1.95 7.51
CA LYS A 37 0.70 -1.93 7.51
C LYS A 37 1.25 -3.19 6.85
N ILE A 38 1.88 -3.03 5.70
CA ILE A 38 2.48 -4.12 4.92
C ILE A 38 3.98 -4.02 5.06
N GLU A 39 4.61 -4.94 5.79
CA GLU A 39 6.07 -4.97 6.02
C GLU A 39 6.66 -3.63 6.52
N GLY A 40 5.88 -2.89 7.33
CA GLY A 40 6.28 -1.57 7.83
C GLY A 40 5.92 -0.39 6.92
N PHE A 41 5.40 -0.66 5.72
CA PHE A 41 4.87 0.34 4.80
C PHE A 41 3.40 0.66 5.11
N VAL A 42 3.07 1.94 5.19
CA VAL A 42 1.71 2.39 5.54
C VAL A 42 0.84 2.42 4.29
N VAL A 43 -0.29 1.73 4.34
CA VAL A 43 -1.28 1.70 3.27
C VAL A 43 -2.61 2.21 3.80
N PHE A 44 -3.11 3.25 3.17
CA PHE A 44 -4.42 3.82 3.45
C PHE A 44 -5.46 3.11 2.61
N VAL A 45 -6.45 2.54 3.28
CA VAL A 45 -7.53 1.76 2.67
C VAL A 45 -8.83 2.51 2.87
N SER A 46 -9.36 3.08 1.79
CA SER A 46 -10.63 3.81 1.89
C SER A 46 -11.79 2.84 2.06
N GLY A 47 -12.66 3.13 3.04
CA GLY A 47 -13.85 2.31 3.33
C GLY A 47 -13.60 1.09 4.23
N ALA A 48 -12.40 0.95 4.80
CA ALA A 48 -12.05 -0.17 5.68
C ALA A 48 -12.14 0.21 7.16
N GLY A 49 -12.75 -0.66 7.97
CA GLY A 49 -12.91 -0.49 9.41
C GLY A 49 -11.80 -1.17 10.21
N VAL A 50 -11.55 -0.72 11.44
CA VAL A 50 -10.57 -1.36 12.34
C VAL A 50 -11.01 -2.77 12.70
N GLY A 51 -10.09 -3.71 12.55
CA GLY A 51 -10.32 -5.12 12.82
C GLY A 51 -10.85 -5.90 11.63
N ASP A 52 -11.19 -5.23 10.52
CA ASP A 52 -11.56 -5.91 9.28
C ASP A 52 -10.34 -6.51 8.59
N GLU A 53 -10.56 -7.70 8.03
CA GLU A 53 -9.62 -8.41 7.17
C GLU A 53 -10.22 -8.42 5.78
N VAL A 54 -9.72 -7.51 4.94
CA VAL A 54 -10.26 -7.23 3.60
C VAL A 54 -9.15 -7.37 2.57
N LYS A 55 -9.55 -7.71 1.34
CA LYS A 55 -8.60 -7.70 0.23
C LYS A 55 -8.57 -6.32 -0.38
N ILE A 56 -7.37 -5.76 -0.45
CA ILE A 56 -7.14 -4.42 -0.96
C ILE A 56 -6.37 -4.47 -2.26
N LYS A 57 -6.64 -3.51 -3.14
CA LYS A 57 -5.88 -3.29 -4.36
C LYS A 57 -5.19 -1.94 -4.32
N VAL A 58 -3.87 -1.95 -4.49
CA VAL A 58 -3.07 -0.73 -4.47
C VAL A 58 -3.32 0.04 -5.77
N ASN A 59 -3.84 1.27 -5.67
CA ASN A 59 -4.05 2.12 -6.86
C ASN A 59 -2.95 3.17 -7.04
N ALA A 60 -2.32 3.57 -5.94
CA ALA A 60 -1.30 4.62 -5.99
C ALA A 60 -0.27 4.39 -4.90
N VAL A 61 0.99 4.20 -5.31
CA VAL A 61 2.13 4.18 -4.41
C VAL A 61 2.77 5.56 -4.37
N ARG A 62 3.12 6.03 -3.18
CA ARG A 62 3.90 7.25 -2.93
C ARG A 62 5.20 6.88 -2.22
N GLN A 63 6.08 7.84 -2.07
CA GLN A 63 7.43 7.62 -1.54
C GLN A 63 7.47 7.13 -0.07
N LYS A 64 6.37 7.29 0.69
CA LYS A 64 6.29 6.92 2.13
C LYS A 64 5.03 6.13 2.52
N PHE A 65 4.06 6.03 1.61
CA PHE A 65 2.76 5.40 1.86
C PHE A 65 2.09 5.05 0.53
N ALA A 66 1.03 4.25 0.57
CA ALA A 66 0.21 3.97 -0.61
C ALA A 66 -1.27 4.13 -0.29
N PHE A 67 -2.04 4.29 -1.35
CA PHE A 67 -3.49 4.24 -1.32
C PHE A 67 -3.95 2.96 -1.98
N ALA A 68 -4.87 2.29 -1.32
CA ALA A 68 -5.54 1.12 -1.79
C ALA A 68 -7.06 1.24 -1.61
N GLU A 69 -7.80 0.50 -2.41
CA GLU A 69 -9.25 0.35 -2.28
C GLU A 69 -9.61 -1.08 -1.92
N ILE A 70 -10.72 -1.28 -1.23
CA ILE A 70 -11.25 -2.63 -0.95
C ILE A 70 -11.87 -3.18 -2.23
N ILE A 71 -11.52 -4.43 -2.57
CA ILE A 71 -12.10 -5.14 -3.69
C ILE A 71 -13.00 -6.31 -3.25
N GLU A 72 -12.82 -6.85 -2.04
CA GLU A 72 -13.64 -7.90 -1.41
C GLU A 72 -13.83 -7.66 0.09
#